data_AF-A0A2W7B6C3-F1
#
_entry.id   AF-A0A2W7B6C3-F1
#
_cell.length_a   1.000
_cell.length_b   1.000
_cell.length_c   1.000
_cell.angle_alpha   90.00
_cell.angle_beta   90.00
_cell.angle_gamma   90.00
#
_symmetry.space_group_name_H-M   'P 1'
#
loop_
_entity.id
_entity.type
_entity.pdbx_description
1 polymer ?
#
loop_
_entity_poly.entity_id
_entity_poly.type
_entity_poly.pdbx_seq_one_letter_code
_entity_poly.pdbx_strand_id
1 'polypeptide(L)'
;MINSVTSSNKYDSLIKIWESLPSPYGEAPLENNFVTPMLNLLGITLREKVQNPLLGAGAGLKPDYLIWPSGVDASDLTGNPPNVPPILVIEDKARDSNLAKVNDADFVDKCKEHKDYLSATQGKVSGLNDNGLKQYLDASNPNIDVNRLASYGLAFNGDFFQLWRRVDGLIFPLTPIQRMNAKTIPVLMRQLEYVLQNPQPALVTAVWNRKGGVAKTTNTLNIGSMLALKGKKVLFLDLDTQTDLTRSFKINSDKYPPYLIQCIKDIHANKIEDAFNLATKNIVSRRLKNTKGDIFSIDIFPSNPKELEQFKDPQSHTTSTSTSTIDTSQVQKIKILKKLIDCFKDSYDYIFIDASPSKDPLMVAMLLTVDTILIPTDYSKKTLFHAVDLYQKDIPLLRESNAKKDPLGIKPWNLGLVFSNCPGDAGSQLETCIQKELSSHNFKGIQRKTRLKIYAQTKISEFQHLPVVCWSNSQITKLYEDLVHEVFLNHNFINH
;
A
#
# COMPACT_ATOMS: atom_id res chain seq x y z
N MET A 1 -2.68 -18.13 3.01
CA MET A 1 -2.29 -19.47 3.49
C MET A 1 -0.87 -19.40 4.05
N ILE A 2 -0.68 -19.04 5.32
CA ILE A 2 0.62 -19.19 6.00
C ILE A 2 0.31 -19.48 7.45
N ASN A 3 -0.02 -20.74 7.75
CA ASN A 3 0.16 -21.32 9.07
C ASN A 3 0.26 -22.83 8.90
N SER A 4 1.19 -23.40 9.68
CA SER A 4 1.52 -24.82 9.83
C SER A 4 2.12 -25.53 8.62
N VAL A 5 3.45 -25.40 8.44
CA VAL A 5 4.38 -26.54 8.50
C VAL A 5 5.69 -26.06 9.13
N THR A 6 6.01 -26.55 10.32
CA THR A 6 7.39 -26.59 10.84
C THR A 6 8.18 -27.57 9.96
N SER A 7 8.80 -27.10 8.89
CA SER A 7 9.92 -27.83 8.28
C SER A 7 11.19 -27.33 8.94
N SER A 8 11.84 -28.18 9.73
CA SER A 8 13.26 -28.02 10.01
C SER A 8 14.03 -27.78 8.69
N ASN A 9 14.94 -26.81 8.70
CA ASN A 9 16.12 -26.77 7.83
C ASN A 9 15.99 -26.38 6.34
N LYS A 10 14.92 -25.71 5.87
CA LYS A 10 14.92 -25.21 4.47
C LYS A 10 16.05 -24.19 4.20
N TYR A 11 16.41 -23.39 5.19
CA TYR A 11 17.36 -22.26 5.03
C TYR A 11 18.64 -22.40 5.88
N ASP A 12 18.88 -23.58 6.45
CA ASP A 12 20.03 -23.84 7.33
C ASP A 12 21.38 -23.62 6.63
N SER A 13 21.47 -23.99 5.35
CA SER A 13 22.66 -23.74 4.54
C SER A 13 22.95 -22.24 4.46
N LEU A 14 21.92 -21.43 4.24
CA LEU A 14 22.05 -19.97 4.15
C LEU A 14 22.41 -19.33 5.51
N ILE A 15 21.86 -19.86 6.60
CA ILE A 15 22.23 -19.44 7.97
C ILE A 15 23.71 -19.72 8.22
N LYS A 16 24.19 -20.94 7.94
CA LYS A 16 25.60 -21.30 8.11
C LYS A 16 26.54 -20.47 7.24
N ILE A 17 26.12 -20.17 6.00
CA ILE A 17 26.87 -19.26 5.12
C ILE A 17 27.00 -17.90 5.81
N TRP A 18 25.89 -17.28 6.23
CA TRP A 18 25.91 -15.96 6.89
C TRP A 18 26.75 -15.94 8.17
N GLU A 19 26.62 -16.95 9.02
CA GLU A 19 27.40 -17.08 10.27
C GLU A 19 28.91 -17.19 10.02
N SER A 20 29.31 -17.74 8.87
CA SER A 20 30.71 -17.85 8.48
C SER A 20 31.32 -16.56 7.92
N LEU A 21 30.48 -15.59 7.54
CA LEU A 21 30.97 -14.33 6.98
C LEU A 21 31.50 -13.43 8.10
N PRO A 22 32.68 -12.81 7.95
CA PRO A 22 33.20 -11.87 8.93
C PRO A 22 32.37 -10.57 8.93
N SER A 23 32.63 -9.70 9.91
CA SER A 23 32.17 -8.31 9.92
C SER A 23 33.34 -7.43 10.38
N PRO A 24 33.81 -6.47 9.57
CA PRO A 24 33.23 -6.03 8.30
C PRO A 24 33.44 -7.02 7.15
N TYR A 25 32.67 -6.86 6.07
CA TYR A 25 32.74 -7.68 4.86
C TYR A 25 32.37 -6.84 3.64
N GLY A 26 33.20 -6.88 2.59
CA GLY A 26 32.98 -6.04 1.41
C GLY A 26 31.75 -6.44 0.60
N GLU A 27 31.24 -5.51 -0.20
CA GLU A 27 30.06 -5.68 -1.08
C GLU A 27 30.23 -6.86 -2.04
N ALA A 28 31.24 -6.84 -2.91
CA ALA A 28 31.43 -7.93 -3.89
C ALA A 28 31.60 -9.33 -3.23
N PRO A 29 32.34 -9.50 -2.12
CA PRO A 29 32.32 -10.75 -1.37
C PRO A 29 30.96 -11.12 -0.77
N LEU A 30 30.21 -10.18 -0.21
CA LEU A 30 28.88 -10.41 0.36
C LEU A 30 27.88 -10.85 -0.73
N GLU A 31 27.94 -10.16 -1.86
CA GLU A 31 27.15 -10.43 -3.04
C GLU A 31 27.37 -11.87 -3.55
N ASN A 32 28.63 -12.25 -3.76
CA ASN A 32 28.98 -13.56 -4.31
C ASN A 32 28.73 -14.70 -3.30
N ASN A 33 29.04 -14.47 -2.02
CA ASN A 33 29.02 -15.53 -1.02
C ASN A 33 27.70 -15.63 -0.26
N PHE A 34 26.81 -14.63 -0.32
CA PHE A 34 25.51 -14.67 0.35
C PHE A 34 24.33 -14.39 -0.58
N VAL A 35 24.34 -13.25 -1.28
CA VAL A 35 23.19 -12.83 -2.12
C VAL A 35 22.96 -13.82 -3.24
N THR A 36 24.02 -14.25 -3.94
CA THR A 36 23.90 -15.25 -5.02
C THR A 36 23.35 -16.60 -4.51
N PRO A 37 23.89 -17.23 -3.44
CA PRO A 37 23.28 -18.41 -2.83
C PRO A 37 21.83 -18.22 -2.38
N MET A 38 21.49 -17.06 -1.81
CA MET A 38 20.12 -16.71 -1.43
C MET A 38 19.17 -16.73 -2.64
N LEU A 39 19.54 -16.08 -3.74
CA LEU A 39 18.75 -16.05 -4.97
C LEU A 39 18.60 -17.45 -5.58
N ASN A 40 19.65 -18.27 -5.55
CA ASN A 40 19.59 -19.65 -6.03
C ASN A 40 18.63 -20.51 -5.20
N LEU A 41 18.58 -20.32 -3.87
CA LEU A 41 17.62 -20.99 -2.99
C LEU A 41 16.17 -20.55 -3.23
N LEU A 42 15.96 -19.33 -3.73
CA LEU A 42 14.65 -18.85 -4.19
C LEU A 42 14.25 -19.39 -5.56
N GLY A 43 15.12 -20.17 -6.22
CA GLY A 43 14.87 -20.73 -7.55
C GLY A 43 15.05 -19.72 -8.69
N ILE A 44 15.65 -18.55 -8.45
CA ILE A 44 15.88 -17.53 -9.47
C ILE A 44 17.04 -17.98 -10.37
N THR A 45 16.74 -18.18 -11.65
CA THR A 45 17.71 -18.61 -12.65
C THR A 45 18.60 -17.46 -13.12
N LEU A 46 19.71 -17.79 -13.79
CA LEU A 46 20.60 -16.79 -14.41
C LEU A 46 19.90 -15.97 -15.52
N ARG A 47 18.83 -16.50 -16.12
CA ARG A 47 18.06 -15.77 -17.16
C ARG A 47 17.09 -14.77 -16.56
N GLU A 48 16.60 -15.04 -15.35
CA GLU A 48 15.61 -14.19 -14.67
C GLU A 48 16.25 -13.06 -13.86
N LYS A 49 17.58 -12.98 -13.82
CA LYS A 49 18.30 -11.91 -13.11
C LYS A 49 19.42 -11.31 -13.94
N VAL A 50 19.62 -10.01 -13.78
CA VAL A 50 20.80 -9.32 -14.29
C VAL A 50 21.52 -8.69 -13.12
N GLN A 51 22.81 -9.01 -13.01
CA GLN A 51 23.71 -8.41 -12.05
C GLN A 51 24.32 -7.16 -12.67
N ASN A 52 24.39 -6.06 -11.91
CA ASN A 52 25.08 -4.85 -12.32
C ASN A 52 24.61 -4.26 -13.68
N PRO A 53 23.29 -4.20 -14.00
CA PRO A 53 22.79 -3.78 -15.30
C PRO A 53 23.12 -2.32 -15.61
N LEU A 54 23.42 -2.04 -16.88
CA LEU A 54 23.53 -0.70 -17.43
C LEU A 54 22.17 -0.26 -17.96
N LEU A 55 21.54 0.73 -17.31
CA LEU A 55 20.17 1.15 -17.63
C LEU A 55 20.08 2.25 -18.70
N GLY A 56 21.21 2.62 -19.30
CA GLY A 56 21.29 3.62 -20.36
C GLY A 56 22.65 4.31 -20.37
N ALA A 57 23.13 4.72 -21.55
CA ALA A 57 24.38 5.46 -21.66
C ALA A 57 24.26 6.81 -20.92
N GLY A 58 25.15 7.07 -19.97
CA GLY A 58 25.18 8.32 -19.19
C GLY A 58 24.20 8.40 -18.02
N ALA A 59 23.40 7.36 -17.76
CA ALA A 59 22.43 7.36 -16.65
C ALA A 59 23.06 7.33 -15.25
N GLY A 60 24.31 6.85 -15.13
CA GLY A 60 25.03 6.67 -13.85
C GLY A 60 24.49 5.54 -12.97
N LEU A 61 23.22 5.21 -13.13
CA LEU A 61 22.49 4.20 -12.38
C LEU A 61 22.91 2.77 -12.70
N LYS A 62 23.28 2.05 -11.64
CA LYS A 62 23.70 0.65 -11.69
C LYS A 62 23.28 -0.05 -10.39
N PRO A 63 22.03 -0.53 -10.30
CA PRO A 63 21.62 -1.36 -9.17
C PRO A 63 22.43 -2.67 -9.16
N ASP A 64 22.54 -3.32 -8.01
CA ASP A 64 23.33 -4.56 -7.91
C ASP A 64 22.63 -5.73 -8.59
N TYR A 65 21.31 -5.86 -8.39
CA TYR A 65 20.48 -6.84 -9.11
C TYR A 65 19.16 -6.26 -9.59
N LEU A 66 18.75 -6.74 -10.76
CA LEU A 66 17.35 -6.73 -11.20
C LEU A 66 16.87 -8.16 -11.39
N ILE A 67 15.67 -8.45 -10.90
CA ILE A 67 15.06 -9.78 -10.92
C ILE A 67 13.69 -9.69 -11.58
N TRP A 68 13.43 -10.53 -12.56
CA TRP A 68 12.19 -10.61 -13.32
C TRP A 68 11.26 -11.72 -12.83
N PRO A 69 9.97 -11.70 -13.24
CA PRO A 69 9.05 -12.80 -13.00
C PRO A 69 9.58 -14.12 -13.54
N SER A 70 9.17 -15.22 -12.91
CA SER A 70 9.63 -16.53 -13.35
C SER A 70 9.20 -16.82 -14.78
N GLY A 71 10.12 -17.40 -15.57
CA GLY A 71 9.94 -17.69 -16.99
C GLY A 71 10.24 -16.51 -17.94
N VAL A 72 10.59 -15.34 -17.41
CA VAL A 72 11.03 -14.19 -18.24
C VAL A 72 12.54 -14.27 -18.46
N ASP A 73 12.96 -14.22 -19.73
CA ASP A 73 14.37 -14.19 -20.11
C ASP A 73 14.87 -12.75 -20.22
N ALA A 74 15.69 -12.31 -19.26
CA ALA A 74 16.30 -10.99 -19.17
C ALA A 74 17.78 -10.99 -19.60
N SER A 75 18.25 -12.04 -20.30
CA SER A 75 19.67 -12.19 -20.65
C SER A 75 20.22 -11.14 -21.61
N ASP A 76 19.37 -10.45 -22.38
CA ASP A 76 19.75 -9.32 -23.24
C ASP A 76 18.89 -8.07 -22.96
N LEU A 77 19.43 -7.14 -22.16
CA LEU A 77 18.80 -5.84 -21.91
C LEU A 77 19.11 -4.78 -22.98
N THR A 78 20.02 -5.06 -23.92
CA THR A 78 20.56 -4.09 -24.89
C THR A 78 19.93 -4.18 -26.27
N GLY A 79 19.53 -5.39 -26.70
CA GLY A 79 18.88 -5.65 -27.97
C GLY A 79 17.36 -5.72 -27.85
N ASN A 80 16.83 -6.59 -26.99
CA ASN A 80 15.40 -6.83 -26.80
C ASN A 80 15.05 -7.03 -25.31
N PRO A 81 14.98 -5.96 -24.50
CA PRO A 81 14.60 -6.09 -23.09
C PRO A 81 13.19 -6.68 -22.96
N PRO A 82 12.89 -7.40 -21.87
CA PRO A 82 11.55 -7.91 -21.62
C PRO A 82 10.50 -6.81 -21.61
N ASN A 83 9.32 -7.09 -22.19
CA ASN A 83 8.16 -6.19 -22.15
C ASN A 83 7.49 -6.11 -20.76
N VAL A 84 8.03 -6.81 -19.77
CA VAL A 84 7.53 -6.84 -18.39
C VAL A 84 8.61 -6.23 -17.50
N PRO A 85 8.28 -5.32 -16.57
CA PRO A 85 9.25 -4.78 -15.63
C PRO A 85 9.85 -5.87 -14.72
N PRO A 86 11.05 -5.65 -14.17
CA PRO A 86 11.55 -6.46 -13.06
C PRO A 86 10.57 -6.38 -11.87
N ILE A 87 10.55 -7.43 -11.04
CA ILE A 87 9.76 -7.45 -9.80
C ILE A 87 10.56 -6.80 -8.67
N LEU A 88 11.85 -7.15 -8.57
CA LEU A 88 12.69 -6.80 -7.43
C LEU A 88 14.01 -6.20 -7.91
N VAL A 89 14.35 -5.04 -7.35
CA VAL A 89 15.70 -4.50 -7.36
C VAL A 89 16.39 -4.80 -6.03
N ILE A 90 17.67 -5.16 -6.03
CA ILE A 90 18.46 -5.33 -4.82
C ILE A 90 19.59 -4.30 -4.83
N GLU A 91 19.71 -3.59 -3.71
CA GLU A 91 20.84 -2.74 -3.37
C GLU A 91 21.58 -3.38 -2.21
N ASP A 92 22.78 -3.88 -2.51
CA ASP A 92 23.71 -4.48 -1.57
C ASP A 92 24.71 -3.44 -1.08
N LYS A 93 25.15 -3.58 0.17
CA LYS A 93 26.11 -2.70 0.83
C LYS A 93 27.02 -3.52 1.72
N ALA A 94 28.20 -3.00 2.04
CA ALA A 94 29.16 -3.72 2.87
C ALA A 94 28.61 -3.99 4.29
N ARG A 95 29.02 -5.11 4.89
CA ARG A 95 28.81 -5.34 6.33
C ARG A 95 29.65 -4.36 7.12
N ASP A 96 29.04 -3.73 8.12
CA ASP A 96 29.68 -2.75 8.98
C ASP A 96 29.72 -3.24 10.42
N SER A 97 30.94 -3.41 10.94
CA SER A 97 31.18 -3.86 12.32
C SER A 97 30.55 -2.97 13.39
N ASN A 98 30.24 -1.70 13.07
CA ASN A 98 29.55 -0.79 13.97
C ASN A 98 28.09 -1.21 14.16
N LEU A 99 27.38 -1.59 13.08
CA LEU A 99 26.00 -2.06 13.15
C LEU A 99 25.87 -3.42 13.85
N ALA A 100 26.86 -4.29 13.63
CA ALA A 100 26.91 -5.60 14.30
C ALA A 100 26.96 -5.50 15.84
N LYS A 101 27.53 -4.43 16.38
CA LYS A 101 27.69 -4.19 17.83
C LYS A 101 26.54 -3.43 18.49
N VAL A 102 25.66 -2.80 17.70
CA VAL A 102 24.52 -2.06 18.25
C VAL A 102 23.60 -3.05 18.98
N ASN A 103 23.07 -2.68 20.14
CA ASN A 103 22.08 -3.49 20.84
C ASN A 103 20.73 -3.50 20.08
N ASP A 104 19.85 -4.44 20.38
CA ASP A 104 18.58 -4.57 19.63
C ASP A 104 17.60 -3.41 19.82
N ALA A 105 17.65 -2.72 20.95
CA ALA A 105 16.75 -1.59 21.23
C ALA A 105 17.07 -0.39 20.32
N ASP A 106 18.36 -0.12 20.09
CA ASP A 106 18.84 1.01 19.30
C ASP A 106 19.06 0.67 17.82
N PHE A 107 18.98 -0.61 17.45
CA PHE A 107 19.41 -1.10 16.13
C PHE A 107 18.70 -0.40 14.98
N VAL A 108 17.37 -0.26 15.05
CA VAL A 108 16.57 0.33 13.97
C VAL A 108 16.94 1.80 13.76
N ASP A 109 17.12 2.56 14.83
CA ASP A 109 17.44 3.97 14.74
C ASP A 109 18.89 4.18 14.27
N LYS A 110 19.82 3.34 14.72
CA LYS A 110 21.20 3.34 14.20
C LYS A 110 21.29 2.94 12.73
N CYS A 111 20.46 2.01 12.26
CA CYS A 111 20.37 1.70 10.84
C CYS A 111 19.89 2.92 10.04
N LYS A 112 18.85 3.63 10.49
CA LYS A 112 18.33 4.82 9.80
C LYS A 112 19.36 5.95 9.71
N GLU A 113 20.25 6.06 10.70
CA GLU A 113 21.36 7.02 10.73
C GLU A 113 22.57 6.55 9.91
N HIS A 114 22.62 5.28 9.51
CA HIS A 114 23.79 4.69 8.87
C HIS A 114 23.94 5.12 7.41
N LYS A 115 25.17 5.43 6.99
CA LYS A 115 25.50 5.83 5.61
C LYS A 115 25.00 4.83 4.56
N ASP A 116 25.08 3.53 4.84
CA ASP A 116 24.72 2.49 3.87
C ASP A 116 23.20 2.46 3.64
N TYR A 117 22.42 2.56 4.72
CA TYR A 117 20.97 2.68 4.62
C TYR A 117 20.55 3.98 3.93
N LEU A 118 21.21 5.11 4.25
CA LEU A 118 20.95 6.40 3.61
C LEU A 118 21.29 6.36 2.11
N SER A 119 22.42 5.75 1.73
CA SER A 119 22.81 5.60 0.33
C SER A 119 21.79 4.76 -0.44
N ALA A 120 21.31 3.66 0.16
CA ALA A 120 20.30 2.81 -0.45
C ALA A 120 18.93 3.50 -0.56
N THR A 121 18.52 4.34 0.41
CA THR A 121 17.11 4.79 0.52
C THR A 121 16.88 6.29 0.31
N GLN A 122 17.90 7.15 0.35
CA GLN A 122 17.71 8.62 0.36
C GLN A 122 18.35 9.37 -0.81
N GLY A 123 18.94 8.66 -1.80
CA GLY A 123 19.62 9.24 -2.95
C GLY A 123 18.95 10.50 -3.57
N LYS A 124 19.78 11.45 -4.01
CA LYS A 124 19.31 12.66 -4.70
C LYS A 124 18.95 12.31 -6.15
N VAL A 125 17.77 12.73 -6.58
CA VAL A 125 17.33 12.61 -7.98
C VAL A 125 18.06 13.64 -8.86
N SER A 126 18.59 14.71 -8.27
CA SER A 126 19.14 15.88 -8.95
C SER A 126 20.68 15.84 -9.11
N GLY A 127 21.22 14.71 -9.58
CA GLY A 127 22.63 14.51 -9.90
C GLY A 127 22.88 13.07 -10.33
N LEU A 128 23.65 12.86 -11.42
CA LEU A 128 23.89 11.54 -12.02
C LEU A 128 24.75 10.59 -11.16
N ASN A 129 25.21 11.04 -9.99
CA ASN A 129 26.08 10.26 -9.11
C ASN A 129 25.39 10.09 -7.75
N ASP A 130 24.96 8.85 -7.47
CA ASP A 130 24.79 8.16 -6.17
C ASP A 130 23.64 7.13 -6.28
N ASN A 131 24.00 5.88 -6.61
CA ASN A 131 23.09 4.76 -6.87
C ASN A 131 22.35 4.29 -5.61
N GLY A 132 21.03 4.07 -5.71
CA GLY A 132 20.24 3.47 -4.64
C GLY A 132 18.78 3.23 -5.03
N LEU A 133 18.04 2.50 -4.19
CA LEU A 133 16.65 2.10 -4.40
C LEU A 133 15.76 3.29 -4.73
N LYS A 134 15.91 4.40 -4.02
CA LYS A 134 15.08 5.59 -4.26
C LYS A 134 15.30 6.11 -5.66
N GLN A 135 16.55 6.26 -6.09
CA GLN A 135 16.85 6.78 -7.42
C GLN A 135 16.40 5.80 -8.51
N TYR A 136 16.54 4.49 -8.29
CA TYR A 136 16.06 3.48 -9.22
C TYR A 136 14.53 3.46 -9.31
N LEU A 137 13.80 3.54 -8.19
CA LEU A 137 12.34 3.43 -8.15
C LEU A 137 11.61 4.74 -8.51
N ASP A 138 12.34 5.86 -8.66
CA ASP A 138 11.81 7.17 -8.97
C ASP A 138 11.65 7.38 -10.48
N ALA A 139 10.39 7.40 -10.94
CA ALA A 139 10.05 7.59 -12.36
C ALA A 139 10.18 9.05 -12.83
N SER A 140 10.47 10.00 -11.95
CA SER A 140 10.85 11.37 -12.37
C SER A 140 12.29 11.44 -12.86
N ASN A 141 13.10 10.39 -12.66
CA ASN A 141 14.42 10.33 -13.22
C ASN A 141 14.34 10.16 -14.76
N PRO A 142 14.73 11.18 -15.55
CA PRO A 142 14.58 11.15 -17.00
C PRO A 142 15.46 10.09 -17.68
N ASN A 143 16.41 9.50 -16.95
CA ASN A 143 17.32 8.48 -17.45
C ASN A 143 16.78 7.04 -17.27
N ILE A 144 15.61 6.88 -16.63
CA ILE A 144 14.99 5.56 -16.43
C ILE A 144 13.65 5.53 -17.14
N ASP A 145 13.47 4.55 -18.02
CA ASP A 145 12.14 4.22 -18.55
C ASP A 145 11.23 3.75 -17.41
N VAL A 146 10.10 4.43 -17.23
CA VAL A 146 9.13 4.16 -16.17
C VAL A 146 8.61 2.71 -16.20
N ASN A 147 8.62 2.07 -17.39
CA ASN A 147 8.21 0.69 -17.60
C ASN A 147 9.29 -0.32 -17.20
N ARG A 148 10.48 0.13 -16.82
CA ARG A 148 11.58 -0.71 -16.30
C ARG A 148 11.67 -0.67 -14.77
N LEU A 149 10.81 0.11 -14.10
CA LEU A 149 10.85 0.26 -12.65
C LEU A 149 10.32 -0.98 -11.95
N ALA A 150 11.10 -1.47 -10.99
CA ALA A 150 10.71 -2.61 -10.17
C ALA A 150 9.52 -2.28 -9.25
N SER A 151 8.72 -3.28 -8.94
CA SER A 151 7.63 -3.17 -7.96
C SER A 151 8.15 -3.14 -6.52
N TYR A 152 9.29 -3.77 -6.29
CA TYR A 152 9.87 -3.92 -4.97
C TYR A 152 11.36 -3.62 -4.98
N GLY A 153 11.87 -3.20 -3.81
CA GLY A 153 13.28 -2.97 -3.58
C GLY A 153 13.75 -3.65 -2.30
N LEU A 154 14.94 -4.25 -2.31
CA LEU A 154 15.60 -4.76 -1.12
C LEU A 154 16.82 -3.89 -0.80
N ALA A 155 16.81 -3.24 0.35
CA ALA A 155 18.00 -2.64 0.93
C ALA A 155 18.64 -3.70 1.84
N PHE A 156 19.88 -4.08 1.55
CA PHE A 156 20.58 -5.15 2.25
C PHE A 156 22.04 -4.75 2.48
N ASN A 157 22.61 -5.14 3.62
CA ASN A 157 24.05 -4.98 3.84
C ASN A 157 24.70 -6.14 4.62
N GLY A 158 24.00 -7.28 4.74
CA GLY A 158 24.45 -8.42 5.54
C GLY A 158 24.29 -8.27 7.05
N ASP A 159 24.05 -7.07 7.59
CA ASP A 159 23.73 -6.85 9.01
C ASP A 159 22.26 -6.46 9.23
N PHE A 160 21.64 -5.80 8.26
CA PHE A 160 20.20 -5.57 8.20
C PHE A 160 19.62 -5.83 6.81
N PHE A 161 18.30 -5.87 6.76
CA PHE A 161 17.54 -5.83 5.53
C PHE A 161 16.20 -5.12 5.69
N GLN A 162 15.71 -4.54 4.60
CA GLN A 162 14.37 -3.98 4.51
C GLN A 162 13.83 -4.08 3.08
N LEU A 163 12.60 -4.56 2.95
CA LEU A 163 11.88 -4.51 1.68
C LEU A 163 11.07 -3.22 1.56
N TRP A 164 11.04 -2.72 0.34
CA TRP A 164 10.32 -1.54 -0.11
C TRP A 164 9.34 -1.94 -1.20
N ARG A 165 8.20 -1.25 -1.27
CA ARG A 165 7.18 -1.42 -2.29
C ARG A 165 7.02 -0.10 -3.03
N ARG A 166 6.93 -0.21 -4.36
CA ARG A 166 6.56 0.85 -5.28
C ARG A 166 5.17 0.55 -5.85
N VAL A 167 4.28 1.53 -5.82
CA VAL A 167 3.05 1.54 -6.61
C VAL A 167 2.94 2.90 -7.30
N ASP A 168 3.16 2.92 -8.61
CA ASP A 168 3.24 4.16 -9.40
C ASP A 168 4.24 5.18 -8.83
N GLY A 169 3.76 6.30 -8.28
CA GLY A 169 4.58 7.32 -7.64
C GLY A 169 4.88 7.04 -6.17
N LEU A 170 4.15 6.13 -5.53
CA LEU A 170 4.33 5.84 -4.10
C LEU A 170 5.46 4.85 -3.90
N ILE A 171 6.43 5.21 -3.05
CA ILE A 171 7.52 4.32 -2.62
C ILE A 171 7.54 4.32 -1.10
N PHE A 172 7.31 3.17 -0.48
CA PHE A 172 7.23 3.05 0.97
C PHE A 172 7.77 1.70 1.44
N PRO A 173 8.28 1.59 2.66
CA PRO A 173 8.74 0.31 3.15
C PRO A 173 7.58 -0.71 3.20
N LEU A 174 7.87 -1.94 2.81
CA LEU A 174 6.97 -3.08 2.92
C LEU A 174 7.19 -3.85 4.24
N THR A 175 8.43 -3.87 4.75
CA THR A 175 8.80 -4.50 6.02
C THR A 175 9.45 -3.50 6.98
N PRO A 176 9.48 -3.78 8.30
CA PRO A 176 10.37 -3.02 9.19
C PRO A 176 11.84 -3.29 8.81
N ILE A 177 12.75 -2.45 9.30
CA ILE A 177 14.19 -2.75 9.28
C ILE A 177 14.40 -3.95 10.21
N GLN A 178 15.03 -5.00 9.69
CA GLN A 178 15.25 -6.24 10.43
C GLN A 178 16.74 -6.54 10.49
N ARG A 179 17.23 -6.88 11.69
CA ARG A 179 18.60 -7.37 11.86
C ARG A 179 18.76 -8.72 11.18
N MET A 180 19.87 -8.95 10.51
CA MET A 180 20.27 -10.27 10.05
C MET A 180 20.72 -11.15 11.23
N ASN A 181 20.11 -12.33 11.36
CA ASN A 181 20.50 -13.40 12.27
C ASN A 181 19.82 -14.71 11.85
N ALA A 182 20.17 -15.82 12.52
CA ALA A 182 19.59 -17.14 12.24
C ALA A 182 18.05 -17.18 12.29
N LYS A 183 17.40 -16.33 13.11
CA LYS A 183 15.93 -16.28 13.22
C LYS A 183 15.28 -15.45 12.13
N THR A 184 15.95 -14.41 11.63
CA THR A 184 15.39 -13.48 10.63
C THR A 184 15.72 -13.87 9.20
N ILE A 185 16.74 -14.68 8.94
CA ILE A 185 17.01 -15.22 7.59
C ILE A 185 15.80 -15.99 7.02
N PRO A 186 15.14 -16.91 7.76
CA PRO A 186 13.89 -17.51 7.29
C PRO A 186 12.74 -16.52 7.08
N VAL A 187 12.76 -15.37 7.77
CA VAL A 187 11.77 -14.31 7.58
C VAL A 187 12.06 -13.56 6.27
N LEU A 188 13.31 -13.18 6.01
CA LEU A 188 13.76 -12.61 4.74
C LEU A 188 13.34 -13.48 3.56
N MET A 189 13.64 -14.78 3.63
CA MET A 189 13.33 -15.72 2.55
C MET A 189 11.82 -15.77 2.26
N ARG A 190 10.97 -15.87 3.29
CA ARG A 190 9.51 -15.87 3.10
C ARG A 190 8.98 -14.54 2.57
N GLN A 191 9.58 -13.41 2.98
CA GLN A 191 9.21 -12.10 2.46
C GLN A 191 9.60 -11.95 0.99
N LEU A 192 10.77 -12.46 0.58
CA LEU A 192 11.21 -12.50 -0.81
C LEU A 192 10.33 -13.42 -1.65
N GLU A 193 10.00 -14.62 -1.15
CA GLU A 193 9.05 -15.53 -1.80
C GLU A 193 7.70 -14.84 -2.04
N TYR A 194 7.18 -14.13 -1.04
CA TYR A 194 5.94 -13.35 -1.18
C TYR A 194 6.05 -12.32 -2.29
N VAL A 195 7.12 -11.50 -2.29
CA VAL A 195 7.35 -10.45 -3.27
C VAL A 195 7.46 -11.00 -4.70
N LEU A 196 8.18 -12.10 -4.87
CA LEU A 196 8.37 -12.73 -6.19
C LEU A 196 7.09 -13.38 -6.74
N GLN A 197 6.21 -13.87 -5.86
CA GLN A 197 4.95 -14.49 -6.24
C GLN A 197 3.81 -13.48 -6.45
N ASN A 198 3.93 -12.27 -5.88
CA ASN A 198 2.89 -11.24 -5.92
C ASN A 198 3.49 -9.93 -6.48
N PRO A 199 3.77 -9.85 -7.79
CA PRO A 199 4.60 -8.78 -8.34
C PRO A 199 3.96 -7.40 -8.34
N GLN A 200 2.62 -7.28 -8.37
CA GLN A 200 1.92 -5.99 -8.41
C GLN A 200 0.52 -6.10 -7.76
N PRO A 201 0.41 -6.45 -6.46
CA PRO A 201 -0.88 -6.46 -5.80
C PRO A 201 -1.44 -5.04 -5.77
N ALA A 202 -2.77 -4.92 -5.83
CA ALA A 202 -3.45 -3.64 -5.70
C ALA A 202 -2.99 -2.86 -4.46
N LEU A 203 -2.90 -1.53 -4.58
CA LEU A 203 -2.75 -0.68 -3.40
C LEU A 203 -4.12 -0.48 -2.74
N VAL A 204 -4.29 -1.05 -1.54
CA VAL A 204 -5.53 -0.89 -0.79
C VAL A 204 -5.48 0.40 0.02
N THR A 205 -6.25 1.41 -0.38
CA THR A 205 -6.25 2.74 0.23
C THR A 205 -7.60 3.05 0.88
N ALA A 206 -7.58 3.68 2.06
CA ALA A 206 -8.76 4.36 2.60
C ALA A 206 -8.57 5.88 2.62
N VAL A 207 -9.62 6.62 2.28
CA VAL A 207 -9.70 8.07 2.48
C VAL A 207 -10.54 8.33 3.73
N TRP A 208 -9.89 8.35 4.89
CA TRP A 208 -10.60 8.16 6.15
C TRP A 208 -10.17 9.08 7.30
N ASN A 209 -11.17 9.50 8.07
CA ASN A 209 -11.04 10.24 9.31
C ASN A 209 -12.22 9.85 10.22
N ARG A 210 -11.95 9.76 11.53
CA ARG A 210 -12.92 9.48 12.58
C ARG A 210 -14.05 10.51 12.66
N LYS A 211 -13.88 11.71 12.08
CA LYS A 211 -14.96 12.69 12.00
C LYS A 211 -15.80 12.51 10.73
N GLY A 212 -17.13 12.50 10.90
CA GLY A 212 -18.08 12.59 9.77
C GLY A 212 -18.12 14.00 9.15
N GLY A 213 -18.48 14.09 7.87
CA GLY A 213 -18.65 15.36 7.15
C GLY A 213 -17.38 15.93 6.50
N VAL A 214 -16.26 15.21 6.51
CA VAL A 214 -14.98 15.67 5.93
C VAL A 214 -14.77 15.24 4.46
N ALA A 215 -15.85 14.91 3.74
CA ALA A 215 -15.81 14.47 2.34
C ALA A 215 -15.09 13.13 2.08
N LYS A 216 -15.16 12.15 3.00
CA LYS A 216 -14.57 10.80 2.81
C LYS A 216 -15.03 10.13 1.52
N THR A 217 -16.32 9.79 1.40
CA THR A 217 -16.94 9.15 0.24
C THR A 217 -16.72 9.94 -1.06
N THR A 218 -16.91 11.26 -1.01
CA THR A 218 -16.71 12.14 -2.16
C THR A 218 -15.26 12.09 -2.67
N ASN A 219 -14.29 12.14 -1.76
CA ASN A 219 -12.88 12.05 -2.12
C ASN A 219 -12.52 10.65 -2.61
N THR A 220 -13.00 9.59 -1.95
CA THR A 220 -12.84 8.21 -2.40
C THR A 220 -13.25 8.08 -3.87
N LEU A 221 -14.50 8.42 -4.20
CA LEU A 221 -15.03 8.31 -5.56
C LEU A 221 -14.22 9.11 -6.59
N ASN A 222 -13.92 10.38 -6.29
CA ASN A 222 -13.26 11.26 -7.26
C ASN A 222 -11.77 10.92 -7.46
N ILE A 223 -11.04 10.57 -6.39
CA ILE A 223 -9.64 10.13 -6.47
C ILE A 223 -9.54 8.84 -7.29
N GLY A 224 -10.34 7.82 -6.96
CA GLY A 224 -10.32 6.57 -7.70
C GLY A 224 -10.78 6.74 -9.16
N SER A 225 -11.74 7.61 -9.43
CA SER A 225 -12.17 7.90 -10.82
C SER A 225 -11.08 8.61 -11.62
N MET A 226 -10.29 9.47 -11.00
CA MET A 226 -9.15 10.11 -11.66
C MET A 226 -8.02 9.12 -11.96
N LEU A 227 -7.73 8.20 -11.03
CA LEU A 227 -6.78 7.10 -11.29
C LEU A 227 -7.28 6.21 -12.43
N ALA A 228 -8.57 5.87 -12.46
CA ALA A 228 -9.15 5.10 -13.54
C ALA A 228 -9.08 5.81 -14.90
N LEU A 229 -9.30 7.13 -14.91
CA LEU A 229 -9.11 7.94 -16.11
C LEU A 229 -7.64 7.96 -16.59
N LYS A 230 -6.67 7.75 -15.70
CA LYS A 230 -5.24 7.55 -16.03
C LYS A 230 -4.90 6.10 -16.40
N GLY A 231 -5.90 5.27 -16.69
CA GLY A 231 -5.74 3.90 -17.18
C GLY A 231 -5.63 2.83 -16.10
N LYS A 232 -5.86 3.17 -14.83
CA LYS A 232 -5.78 2.23 -13.71
C LYS A 232 -7.06 1.41 -13.54
N LYS A 233 -6.93 0.14 -13.19
CA LYS A 233 -8.06 -0.70 -12.76
C LYS A 233 -8.38 -0.36 -11.31
N VAL A 234 -9.57 0.18 -11.07
CA VAL A 234 -9.98 0.66 -9.74
C VAL A 234 -11.24 -0.04 -9.25
N LEU A 235 -11.14 -0.63 -8.06
CA LEU A 235 -12.27 -1.20 -7.32
C LEU A 235 -12.60 -0.33 -6.10
N PHE A 236 -13.88 -0.05 -5.91
CA PHE A 236 -14.42 0.59 -4.73
C PHE A 236 -15.11 -0.43 -3.82
N LEU A 237 -14.86 -0.38 -2.51
CA LEU A 237 -15.58 -1.15 -1.50
C LEU A 237 -16.34 -0.19 -0.59
N ASP A 238 -17.64 -0.39 -0.51
CA ASP A 238 -18.51 0.39 0.37
C ASP A 238 -18.77 -0.39 1.66
N LEU A 239 -18.07 -0.05 2.73
CA LEU A 239 -18.26 -0.63 4.06
C LEU A 239 -18.97 0.35 5.02
N ASP A 240 -19.69 1.34 4.49
CA ASP A 240 -20.54 2.24 5.27
C ASP A 240 -22.00 1.77 5.21
N THR A 241 -22.68 1.67 6.36
CA THR A 241 -24.10 1.29 6.38
C THR A 241 -25.01 2.37 5.78
N GLN A 242 -24.51 3.59 5.58
CA GLN A 242 -25.20 4.60 4.79
C GLN A 242 -25.18 4.30 3.29
N THR A 243 -24.21 3.53 2.78
CA THR A 243 -24.12 3.07 1.38
C THR A 243 -24.06 4.20 0.34
N ASP A 244 -23.52 5.36 0.71
CA ASP A 244 -23.48 6.55 -0.15
C ASP A 244 -22.60 6.34 -1.39
N LEU A 245 -21.52 5.56 -1.26
CA LEU A 245 -20.67 5.19 -2.39
C LEU A 245 -21.42 4.28 -3.37
N THR A 246 -22.13 3.27 -2.87
CA THR A 246 -23.00 2.38 -3.66
C THR A 246 -24.06 3.17 -4.42
N ARG A 247 -24.76 4.10 -3.75
CA ARG A 247 -25.76 4.96 -4.39
C ARG A 247 -25.17 5.86 -5.46
N SER A 248 -23.91 6.29 -5.32
CA SER A 248 -23.19 7.06 -6.34
C SER A 248 -22.97 6.30 -7.65
N PHE A 249 -23.14 4.97 -7.64
CA PHE A 249 -23.15 4.12 -8.83
C PHE A 249 -24.55 3.90 -9.43
N LYS A 250 -25.57 4.63 -8.95
CA LYS A 250 -26.99 4.46 -9.32
C LYS A 250 -27.56 3.09 -8.92
N ILE A 251 -26.99 2.49 -7.88
CA ILE A 251 -27.44 1.21 -7.34
C ILE A 251 -28.39 1.48 -6.17
N ASN A 252 -29.54 0.79 -6.16
CA ASN A 252 -30.42 0.77 -5.00
C ASN A 252 -29.89 -0.26 -3.99
N SER A 253 -29.15 0.21 -2.99
CA SER A 253 -28.48 -0.63 -1.99
C SER A 253 -29.44 -1.48 -1.15
N ASP A 254 -30.64 -0.98 -0.85
CA ASP A 254 -31.67 -1.73 -0.10
C ASP A 254 -32.19 -2.95 -0.84
N LYS A 255 -32.13 -2.92 -2.17
CA LYS A 255 -32.55 -4.01 -3.07
C LYS A 255 -31.39 -4.84 -3.58
N TYR A 256 -30.15 -4.48 -3.26
CA TYR A 256 -28.99 -5.23 -3.71
C TYR A 256 -28.87 -6.55 -2.93
N PRO A 257 -28.50 -7.68 -3.56
CA PRO A 257 -28.39 -8.96 -2.86
C PRO A 257 -27.47 -8.88 -1.63
N PRO A 258 -27.81 -9.49 -0.48
CA PRO A 258 -26.92 -9.56 0.67
C PRO A 258 -25.96 -10.75 0.52
N TYR A 259 -24.88 -10.56 -0.24
CA TYR A 259 -23.94 -11.63 -0.60
C TYR A 259 -22.67 -11.66 0.27
N LEU A 260 -22.35 -10.58 0.98
CA LEU A 260 -21.13 -10.49 1.80
C LEU A 260 -21.13 -11.53 2.93
N ILE A 261 -22.28 -11.71 3.59
CA ILE A 261 -22.44 -12.69 4.66
C ILE A 261 -22.23 -14.12 4.13
N GLN A 262 -22.71 -14.40 2.92
CA GLN A 262 -22.49 -15.71 2.30
C GLN A 262 -21.01 -15.91 1.94
N CYS A 263 -20.33 -14.89 1.39
CA CYS A 263 -18.89 -14.93 1.15
C CYS A 263 -18.11 -15.22 2.44
N ILE A 264 -18.53 -14.61 3.55
CA ILE A 264 -17.90 -14.85 4.86
C ILE A 264 -18.07 -16.30 5.31
N LYS A 265 -19.28 -16.87 5.15
CA LYS A 265 -19.57 -18.27 5.47
C LYS A 265 -18.74 -19.22 4.60
N ASP A 266 -18.63 -18.94 3.31
CA ASP A 266 -17.88 -19.76 2.37
C ASP A 266 -16.38 -19.75 2.70
N ILE A 267 -15.78 -18.58 2.99
CA ILE A 267 -14.39 -18.50 3.45
C ILE A 267 -14.20 -19.23 4.78
N HIS A 268 -15.15 -19.13 5.72
CA HIS A 268 -15.09 -19.86 6.98
C HIS A 268 -15.11 -21.38 6.76
N ALA A 269 -15.88 -21.86 5.79
CA ALA A 269 -15.91 -23.24 5.35
C ALA A 269 -14.72 -23.64 4.44
N ASN A 270 -13.68 -22.80 4.34
CA ASN A 270 -12.51 -22.96 3.46
C ASN A 270 -12.85 -23.06 1.95
N LYS A 271 -14.02 -22.56 1.53
CA LYS A 271 -14.45 -22.45 0.14
C LYS A 271 -14.12 -21.06 -0.42
N ILE A 272 -12.83 -20.76 -0.49
CA ILE A 272 -12.35 -19.42 -0.89
C ILE A 272 -12.75 -19.09 -2.34
N GLU A 273 -12.65 -20.07 -3.23
CA GLU A 273 -13.02 -19.90 -4.64
C GLU A 273 -14.51 -19.61 -4.81
N ASP A 274 -15.40 -20.33 -4.11
CA ASP A 274 -16.84 -20.08 -4.13
C ASP A 274 -17.16 -18.66 -3.63
N ALA A 275 -16.54 -18.25 -2.52
CA ALA A 275 -16.70 -16.90 -1.98
C ALA A 275 -16.24 -15.83 -2.97
N PHE A 276 -15.08 -16.04 -3.61
CA PHE A 276 -14.53 -15.12 -4.59
C PHE A 276 -15.39 -15.05 -5.85
N ASN A 277 -15.89 -16.18 -6.34
CA ASN A 277 -16.80 -16.24 -7.48
C ASN A 277 -18.13 -15.53 -7.19
N LEU A 278 -18.71 -15.77 -6.01
CA LEU A 278 -19.92 -15.09 -5.57
C LEU A 278 -19.70 -13.58 -5.46
N ALA A 279 -18.60 -13.17 -4.84
CA ALA A 279 -18.23 -11.78 -4.71
C ALA A 279 -18.03 -11.09 -6.06
N THR A 280 -17.24 -11.69 -6.95
CA THR A 280 -16.93 -11.16 -8.28
C THR A 280 -18.18 -11.04 -9.15
N LYS A 281 -19.10 -12.00 -9.07
CA LYS A 281 -20.40 -11.94 -9.75
C LYS A 281 -21.24 -10.73 -9.35
N ASN A 282 -21.07 -10.23 -8.13
CA ASN A 282 -21.81 -9.09 -7.60
C ASN A 282 -21.04 -7.76 -7.74
N ILE A 283 -19.83 -7.76 -8.29
CA ILE A 283 -19.14 -6.52 -8.66
C ILE A 283 -19.90 -5.86 -9.81
N VAL A 284 -20.10 -4.54 -9.72
CA VAL A 284 -20.74 -3.75 -10.78
C VAL A 284 -19.71 -2.86 -11.44
N SER A 285 -19.52 -3.06 -12.73
CA SER A 285 -18.70 -2.19 -13.57
C SER A 285 -19.51 -1.05 -14.16
N ARG A 286 -18.94 0.16 -14.13
CA ARG A 286 -19.54 1.34 -14.75
C ARG A 286 -18.57 1.97 -15.74
N ARG A 287 -18.97 1.97 -17.01
CA ARG A 287 -18.28 2.70 -18.07
C ARG A 287 -18.69 4.17 -18.05
N LEU A 288 -17.71 5.05 -17.97
CA LEU A 288 -17.86 6.48 -17.85
C LEU A 288 -17.13 7.21 -18.98
N LYS A 289 -17.52 8.46 -19.21
CA LYS A 289 -16.89 9.37 -20.16
C LYS A 289 -16.60 10.68 -19.43
N ASN A 290 -15.36 11.16 -19.50
CA ASN A 290 -15.03 12.46 -18.95
C ASN A 290 -15.56 13.59 -19.86
N THR A 291 -15.45 14.84 -19.39
CA THR A 291 -15.85 16.02 -20.18
C THR A 291 -15.04 16.28 -21.45
N LYS A 292 -13.84 15.69 -21.59
CA LYS A 292 -13.01 15.76 -22.80
C LYS A 292 -13.33 14.66 -23.81
N GLY A 293 -14.08 13.65 -23.38
CA GLY A 293 -14.54 12.54 -24.18
C GLY A 293 -13.77 11.23 -23.98
N ASP A 294 -12.77 11.21 -23.11
CA ASP A 294 -12.02 10.02 -22.74
C ASP A 294 -12.92 9.05 -21.97
N ILE A 295 -12.81 7.77 -22.31
CA ILE A 295 -13.63 6.70 -21.74
C ILE A 295 -12.80 5.92 -20.73
N PHE A 296 -13.37 5.64 -19.57
CA PHE A 296 -12.77 4.82 -18.54
C PHE A 296 -13.83 3.99 -17.82
N SER A 297 -13.40 3.02 -17.02
CA SER A 297 -14.29 2.17 -16.23
C SER A 297 -13.89 2.22 -14.76
N ILE A 298 -14.89 2.14 -13.90
CA ILE A 298 -14.70 1.96 -12.46
C ILE A 298 -15.60 0.82 -11.98
N ASP A 299 -15.09 0.04 -11.03
CA ASP A 299 -15.80 -1.10 -10.48
C ASP A 299 -16.15 -0.85 -9.02
N ILE A 300 -17.29 -1.36 -8.58
CA ILE A 300 -17.70 -1.29 -7.18
C ILE A 300 -18.12 -2.67 -6.68
N PHE A 301 -17.70 -2.98 -5.46
CA PHE A 301 -18.24 -4.01 -4.59
C PHE A 301 -19.36 -3.37 -3.75
N PRO A 302 -20.62 -3.47 -4.19
CA PRO A 302 -21.72 -2.73 -3.57
C PRO A 302 -22.08 -3.31 -2.21
N SER A 303 -22.66 -2.50 -1.34
CA SER A 303 -23.13 -2.97 -0.04
C SER A 303 -24.65 -2.95 0.10
N ASN A 304 -25.14 -3.91 0.87
CA ASN A 304 -26.49 -3.89 1.43
C ASN A 304 -26.43 -3.38 2.88
N PRO A 305 -27.20 -2.35 3.27
CA PRO A 305 -27.17 -1.81 4.64
C PRO A 305 -27.44 -2.87 5.71
N LYS A 306 -28.37 -3.80 5.46
CA LYS A 306 -28.77 -4.84 6.42
C LYS A 306 -27.64 -5.85 6.66
N GLU A 307 -26.90 -6.22 5.61
CA GLU A 307 -25.80 -7.17 5.74
C GLU A 307 -24.61 -6.57 6.50
N LEU A 308 -24.35 -5.28 6.32
CA LEU A 308 -23.33 -4.55 7.04
C LEU A 308 -23.72 -4.36 8.52
N GLU A 309 -24.98 -4.06 8.83
CA GLU A 309 -25.46 -4.05 10.21
C GLU A 309 -25.35 -5.45 10.86
N GLN A 310 -25.66 -6.52 10.11
CA GLN A 310 -25.46 -7.89 10.57
C GLN A 310 -23.98 -8.19 10.85
N PHE A 311 -23.06 -7.67 10.05
CA PHE A 311 -21.62 -7.81 10.29
C PHE A 311 -21.20 -7.15 11.62
N LYS A 312 -21.74 -5.96 11.90
CA LYS A 312 -21.44 -5.21 13.14
C LYS A 312 -21.97 -5.91 14.40
N ASP A 313 -23.09 -6.63 14.29
CA ASP A 313 -23.70 -7.34 15.41
C ASP A 313 -22.82 -8.53 15.88
N PRO A 314 -22.39 -8.56 17.16
CA PRO A 314 -21.64 -9.68 17.73
C PRO A 314 -22.45 -10.99 17.80
N GLN A 315 -23.79 -10.94 17.89
CA GLN A 315 -24.64 -12.12 18.13
C GLN A 315 -25.29 -12.70 16.86
N SER A 316 -25.12 -12.06 15.70
CA SER A 316 -25.86 -12.37 14.48
C SER A 316 -25.61 -13.75 13.82
N HIS A 317 -24.82 -14.64 14.44
CA HIS A 317 -24.49 -15.98 13.92
C HIS A 317 -24.61 -17.14 14.92
N THR A 318 -25.26 -16.95 16.07
CA THR A 318 -25.67 -18.08 16.91
C THR A 318 -27.06 -18.57 16.49
N THR A 319 -27.15 -19.35 15.41
CA THR A 319 -28.28 -20.28 15.27
C THR A 319 -27.94 -21.57 16.03
N SER A 320 -28.66 -21.78 17.12
CA SER A 320 -28.63 -22.91 18.03
C SER A 320 -28.71 -24.27 17.34
N THR A 321 -27.72 -25.13 17.53
CA THR A 321 -27.88 -26.50 18.08
C THR A 321 -26.51 -27.18 18.25
N SER A 322 -26.33 -27.87 19.37
CA SER A 322 -25.17 -28.68 19.78
C SER A 322 -23.98 -27.93 20.41
N THR A 323 -23.88 -28.09 21.72
CA THR A 323 -22.68 -28.08 22.57
C THR A 323 -21.34 -28.19 21.83
N SER A 324 -20.81 -27.05 21.39
CA SER A 324 -19.37 -26.75 21.35
C SER A 324 -19.23 -25.23 21.22
N THR A 325 -18.68 -24.61 22.25
CA THR A 325 -18.34 -23.18 22.28
C THR A 325 -17.29 -22.87 21.23
N ILE A 326 -17.71 -22.48 20.03
CA ILE A 326 -16.86 -21.74 19.10
C ILE A 326 -17.52 -20.39 18.87
N ASP A 327 -17.18 -19.48 19.78
CA ASP A 327 -17.33 -18.05 19.61
C ASP A 327 -16.76 -17.67 18.23
N THR A 328 -17.64 -17.42 17.26
CA THR A 328 -17.26 -16.81 15.97
C THR A 328 -16.98 -15.34 16.26
N SER A 329 -15.95 -15.09 17.07
CA SER A 329 -15.62 -13.78 17.61
C SER A 329 -15.49 -12.78 16.46
N GLN A 330 -15.87 -11.52 16.69
CA GLN A 330 -15.76 -10.44 15.69
C GLN A 330 -14.38 -10.38 15.01
N VAL A 331 -13.33 -10.82 15.70
CA VAL A 331 -11.97 -11.01 15.17
C VAL A 331 -11.93 -11.95 13.95
N GLN A 332 -12.68 -13.05 13.96
CA GLN A 332 -12.76 -13.97 12.83
C GLN A 332 -13.45 -13.32 11.62
N LYS A 333 -14.58 -12.61 11.82
CA LYS A 333 -15.26 -11.88 10.73
C LYS A 333 -14.32 -10.87 10.06
N ILE A 334 -13.58 -10.12 10.87
CA ILE A 334 -12.57 -9.15 10.39
C ILE A 334 -11.48 -9.85 9.56
N LYS A 335 -10.93 -10.96 10.04
CA LYS A 335 -9.92 -11.75 9.31
C LYS A 335 -10.46 -12.29 7.98
N ILE A 336 -11.73 -12.70 7.97
CA ILE A 336 -12.38 -13.22 6.77
C ILE A 336 -12.60 -12.10 5.74
N LEU A 337 -13.08 -10.93 6.17
CA LEU A 337 -13.22 -9.78 5.29
C LEU A 337 -11.87 -9.38 4.68
N LYS A 338 -10.79 -9.38 5.47
CA LYS A 338 -9.43 -9.19 4.94
C LYS A 338 -9.08 -10.22 3.87
N LYS A 339 -9.35 -11.51 4.11
CA LYS A 339 -9.09 -12.58 3.12
C LYS A 339 -9.88 -12.37 1.82
N LEU A 340 -11.14 -11.94 1.91
CA LEU A 340 -11.95 -11.63 0.75
C LEU A 340 -11.35 -10.48 -0.06
N ILE A 341 -10.94 -9.40 0.62
CA ILE A 341 -10.31 -8.24 -0.03
C ILE A 341 -8.97 -8.63 -0.67
N ASP A 342 -8.19 -9.48 -0.01
CA ASP A 342 -6.93 -9.99 -0.54
C ASP A 342 -7.14 -10.75 -1.87
N CYS A 343 -8.30 -11.39 -2.10
CA CYS A 343 -8.59 -12.08 -3.35
C CYS A 343 -8.79 -11.13 -4.56
N PHE A 344 -9.11 -9.85 -4.33
CA PHE A 344 -9.24 -8.87 -5.42
C PHE A 344 -7.92 -8.25 -5.84
N LYS A 345 -6.84 -8.43 -5.07
CA LYS A 345 -5.58 -7.69 -5.26
C LYS A 345 -4.90 -7.95 -6.59
N ASP A 346 -5.12 -9.10 -7.20
CA ASP A 346 -4.50 -9.47 -8.48
C ASP A 346 -5.28 -8.91 -9.69
N SER A 347 -6.51 -8.46 -9.48
CA SER A 347 -7.41 -7.99 -10.54
C SER A 347 -7.40 -6.47 -10.74
N TYR A 348 -6.83 -5.71 -9.80
CA TYR A 348 -6.91 -4.25 -9.74
C TYR A 348 -5.55 -3.62 -9.42
N ASP A 349 -5.34 -2.39 -9.86
CA ASP A 349 -4.17 -1.59 -9.48
C ASP A 349 -4.42 -0.87 -8.15
N TYR A 350 -5.66 -0.43 -7.93
CA TYR A 350 -6.09 0.27 -6.72
C TYR A 350 -7.40 -0.29 -6.20
N ILE A 351 -7.46 -0.46 -4.88
CA ILE A 351 -8.69 -0.78 -4.15
C ILE A 351 -8.94 0.35 -3.16
N PHE A 352 -10.07 1.02 -3.27
CA PHE A 352 -10.48 2.07 -2.34
C PHE A 352 -11.56 1.55 -1.39
N ILE A 353 -11.33 1.68 -0.09
CA ILE A 353 -12.33 1.33 0.93
C ILE A 353 -12.94 2.61 1.50
N ASP A 354 -14.26 2.73 1.37
CA ASP A 354 -15.05 3.73 2.07
C ASP A 354 -15.69 3.09 3.30
N ALA A 355 -15.53 3.73 4.45
CA ALA A 355 -16.05 3.20 5.71
C ALA A 355 -16.55 4.31 6.61
N SER A 356 -17.50 3.96 7.45
CA SER A 356 -18.11 4.89 8.39
C SER A 356 -17.08 5.45 9.39
N PRO A 357 -17.32 6.65 9.96
CA PRO A 357 -16.48 7.22 11.01
C PRO A 357 -16.62 6.50 12.36
N SER A 358 -17.55 5.54 12.48
CA SER A 358 -17.92 4.90 13.74
C SER A 358 -16.84 3.93 14.23
N LYS A 359 -16.74 3.78 15.55
CA LYS A 359 -15.88 2.76 16.16
C LYS A 359 -16.58 1.41 16.13
N ASP A 360 -16.56 0.77 14.97
CA ASP A 360 -17.24 -0.49 14.73
C ASP A 360 -16.29 -1.54 14.07
N PRO A 361 -16.71 -2.81 13.99
CA PRO A 361 -15.90 -3.87 13.37
C PRO A 361 -15.56 -3.64 11.90
N LEU A 362 -16.36 -2.88 11.14
CA LEU A 362 -16.07 -2.56 9.73
C LEU A 362 -14.90 -1.57 9.64
N MET A 363 -14.88 -0.56 10.51
CA MET A 363 -13.75 0.36 10.63
C MET A 363 -12.46 -0.39 11.00
N VAL A 364 -12.53 -1.33 11.96
CA VAL A 364 -11.38 -2.16 12.32
C VAL A 364 -10.93 -3.04 11.16
N ALA A 365 -11.87 -3.64 10.42
CA ALA A 365 -11.55 -4.46 9.26
C ALA A 365 -10.87 -3.65 8.14
N MET A 366 -11.37 -2.44 7.87
CA MET A 366 -10.71 -1.50 6.95
C MET A 366 -9.28 -1.22 7.42
N LEU A 367 -9.08 -0.74 8.66
CA LEU A 367 -7.76 -0.35 9.17
C LEU A 367 -6.73 -1.49 9.18
N LEU A 368 -7.16 -2.74 9.36
CA LEU A 368 -6.29 -3.92 9.31
C LEU A 368 -6.00 -4.41 7.88
N THR A 369 -6.78 -3.96 6.89
CA THR A 369 -6.65 -4.42 5.50
C THR A 369 -5.88 -3.42 4.63
N VAL A 370 -6.08 -2.13 4.86
CA VAL A 370 -5.47 -1.07 4.05
C VAL A 370 -3.94 -1.07 4.12
N ASP A 371 -3.32 -0.83 2.97
CA ASP A 371 -1.90 -0.57 2.85
C ASP A 371 -1.59 0.91 3.16
N THR A 372 -2.52 1.80 2.82
CA THR A 372 -2.35 3.26 2.91
C THR A 372 -3.63 3.96 3.39
N ILE A 373 -3.46 5.07 4.11
CA ILE A 373 -4.56 5.95 4.54
C ILE A 373 -4.23 7.37 4.12
N LEU A 374 -5.13 8.00 3.35
CA LEU A 374 -5.15 9.44 3.13
C LEU A 374 -6.15 10.05 4.11
N ILE A 375 -5.75 11.06 4.88
CA ILE A 375 -6.57 11.60 5.98
C ILE A 375 -7.25 12.91 5.54
N PRO A 376 -8.54 12.88 5.15
CA PRO A 376 -9.27 14.12 4.89
C PRO A 376 -9.55 14.87 6.18
N THR A 377 -9.38 16.18 6.17
CA THR A 377 -9.76 17.08 7.26
C THR A 377 -10.44 18.31 6.69
N ASP A 378 -11.44 18.84 7.40
CA ASP A 378 -11.89 20.21 7.13
C ASP A 378 -11.03 21.21 7.93
N TYR A 379 -11.47 22.46 7.95
CA TYR A 379 -10.76 23.57 8.56
C TYR A 379 -11.17 23.80 10.03
N SER A 380 -11.80 22.80 10.66
CA SER A 380 -12.19 22.87 12.07
C SER A 380 -11.13 22.26 13.00
N LYS A 381 -10.99 22.83 14.20
CA LYS A 381 -10.12 22.29 15.24
C LYS A 381 -10.41 20.82 15.56
N LYS A 382 -11.69 20.43 15.54
CA LYS A 382 -12.11 19.06 15.90
C LYS A 382 -11.67 18.02 14.87
N THR A 383 -11.77 18.32 13.58
CA THR A 383 -11.33 17.38 12.52
C THR A 383 -9.83 17.24 12.50
N LEU A 384 -9.09 18.34 12.72
CA LEU A 384 -7.65 18.33 12.88
C LEU A 384 -7.22 17.47 14.06
N PHE A 385 -7.86 17.63 15.23
CA PHE A 385 -7.59 16.76 16.38
C PHE A 385 -7.75 15.28 16.03
N HIS A 386 -8.82 14.90 15.34
CA HIS A 386 -9.03 13.50 14.94
C HIS A 386 -8.03 13.02 13.89
N ALA A 387 -7.61 13.89 12.97
CA ALA A 387 -6.59 13.58 11.97
C ALA A 387 -5.21 13.37 12.62
N VAL A 388 -4.86 14.22 13.58
CA VAL A 388 -3.65 14.14 14.37
C VAL A 388 -3.64 12.88 15.24
N ASP A 389 -4.73 12.56 15.94
CA ASP A 389 -4.85 11.34 16.77
C ASP A 389 -4.72 10.07 15.91
N LEU A 390 -5.35 10.04 14.72
CA LEU A 390 -5.19 8.93 13.77
C LEU A 390 -3.73 8.75 13.35
N TYR A 391 -3.03 9.86 13.02
CA TYR A 391 -1.63 9.81 12.61
C TYR A 391 -0.66 9.44 13.75
N GLN A 392 -0.79 10.07 14.92
CA GLN A 392 0.19 9.93 16.01
C GLN A 392 -0.07 8.74 16.91
N LYS A 393 -1.30 8.19 16.95
CA LYS A 393 -1.69 7.12 17.86
C LYS A 393 -2.14 5.87 17.14
N ASP A 394 -3.22 5.95 16.36
CA ASP A 394 -3.84 4.75 15.79
C ASP A 394 -2.93 4.06 14.77
N ILE A 395 -2.38 4.80 13.80
CA ILE A 395 -1.53 4.24 12.74
C ILE A 395 -0.27 3.57 13.32
N PRO A 396 0.52 4.21 14.21
CA PRO A 396 1.68 3.57 14.83
C PRO A 396 1.34 2.27 15.59
N LEU A 397 0.26 2.27 16.38
CA LEU A 397 -0.18 1.08 17.12
C LEU A 397 -0.58 -0.06 16.18
N LEU A 398 -1.26 0.24 15.07
CA LEU A 398 -1.59 -0.75 14.05
C LEU A 398 -0.34 -1.33 13.38
N ARG A 399 0.61 -0.47 13.01
CA ARG A 399 1.88 -0.89 12.41
C ARG A 399 2.68 -1.78 13.37
N GLU A 400 2.77 -1.41 14.65
CA GLU A 400 3.46 -2.24 15.66
C GLU A 400 2.77 -3.59 15.88
N SER A 401 1.43 -3.61 15.94
CA SER A 401 0.65 -4.85 16.05
C SER A 401 0.81 -5.75 14.81
N ASN A 402 0.83 -5.16 13.62
CA ASN A 402 1.01 -5.88 12.36
C ASN A 402 2.42 -6.45 12.24
N ALA A 403 3.46 -5.71 12.64
CA ALA A 403 4.86 -6.14 12.56
C ALA A 403 5.12 -7.45 13.33
N LYS A 404 4.32 -7.70 14.38
CA LYS A 404 4.39 -8.92 15.20
C LYS A 404 3.66 -10.12 14.60
N LYS A 405 2.74 -9.92 13.65
CA LYS A 405 1.76 -10.93 13.18
C LYS A 405 1.81 -11.19 11.68
N ASP A 406 2.22 -10.21 10.89
CA ASP A 406 2.25 -10.21 9.44
C ASP A 406 3.71 -10.13 8.99
N PRO A 407 4.19 -11.04 8.11
CA PRO A 407 5.53 -10.94 7.54
C PRO A 407 5.78 -9.61 6.80
N LEU A 408 4.75 -8.85 6.41
CA LEU A 408 4.86 -7.56 5.72
C LEU A 408 4.41 -6.37 6.61
N GLY A 409 4.54 -6.55 7.93
CA GLY A 409 3.69 -5.89 8.93
C GLY A 409 3.96 -4.41 9.25
N ILE A 410 4.05 -3.51 8.28
CA ILE A 410 4.23 -2.07 8.57
C ILE A 410 3.19 -1.15 7.94
N LYS A 411 2.08 -1.74 7.49
CA LYS A 411 0.87 -1.02 7.07
C LYS A 411 -0.06 -0.72 8.24
N PRO A 412 -0.95 0.30 8.14
CA PRO A 412 -1.07 1.23 7.02
C PRO A 412 -0.05 2.37 7.03
N TRP A 413 0.27 2.89 5.85
CA TRP A 413 1.09 4.09 5.66
C TRP A 413 0.23 5.35 5.55
N ASN A 414 0.63 6.41 6.25
CA ASN A 414 -0.06 7.69 6.17
C ASN A 414 0.36 8.44 4.90
N LEU A 415 -0.58 8.67 3.98
CA LEU A 415 -0.40 9.49 2.80
C LEU A 415 -0.53 10.99 3.09
N GLY A 416 -0.76 11.40 4.34
CA GLY A 416 -0.81 12.80 4.75
C GLY A 416 -2.23 13.36 4.88
N LEU A 417 -2.30 14.62 5.32
CA LEU A 417 -3.55 15.35 5.49
C LEU A 417 -3.95 15.99 4.15
N VAL A 418 -5.18 15.74 3.71
CA VAL A 418 -5.81 16.47 2.62
C VAL A 418 -6.91 17.36 3.17
N PHE A 419 -6.72 18.68 3.00
CA PHE A 419 -7.72 19.65 3.41
C PHE A 419 -8.87 19.66 2.41
N SER A 420 -10.04 19.29 2.91
CA SER A 420 -11.30 19.16 2.19
C SER A 420 -12.30 20.17 2.71
N ASN A 421 -13.32 20.49 1.89
CA ASN A 421 -14.31 21.51 2.23
C ASN A 421 -13.65 22.86 2.60
N CYS A 422 -12.59 23.25 1.88
CA CYS A 422 -11.96 24.54 2.09
C CYS A 422 -12.95 25.68 1.76
N PRO A 423 -13.16 26.64 2.68
CA PRO A 423 -13.85 27.89 2.34
C PRO A 423 -13.14 28.56 1.16
N GLY A 424 -13.90 29.20 0.26
CA GLY A 424 -13.34 29.85 -0.95
C GLY A 424 -12.17 30.80 -0.63
N ASP A 425 -12.35 31.58 0.45
CA ASP A 425 -11.38 32.52 1.02
C ASP A 425 -10.97 32.06 2.43
N ALA A 426 -10.22 30.95 2.54
CA ALA A 426 -9.63 30.56 3.83
C ALA A 426 -8.84 31.70 4.49
N GLY A 427 -8.25 32.60 3.68
CA GLY A 427 -7.46 33.74 4.17
C GLY A 427 -6.21 33.31 4.94
N SER A 428 -5.31 34.26 5.21
CA SER A 428 -4.08 33.99 5.97
C SER A 428 -4.34 33.62 7.44
N GLN A 429 -5.46 34.10 8.01
CA GLN A 429 -5.82 33.87 9.41
C GLN A 429 -6.17 32.41 9.70
N LEU A 430 -6.97 31.76 8.84
CA LEU A 430 -7.38 30.37 9.06
C LEU A 430 -6.20 29.42 8.92
N GLU A 431 -5.34 29.63 7.92
CA GLU A 431 -4.09 28.87 7.78
C GLU A 431 -3.18 29.08 9.00
N THR A 432 -3.08 30.30 9.54
CA THR A 432 -2.34 30.55 10.79
C THR A 432 -2.91 29.75 11.97
N CYS A 433 -4.24 29.69 12.11
CA CYS A 433 -4.90 28.88 13.13
C CYS A 433 -4.64 27.38 12.95
N ILE A 434 -4.67 26.88 11.72
CA ILE A 434 -4.35 25.48 11.39
C ILE A 434 -2.90 25.17 11.79
N GLN A 435 -1.95 26.00 11.35
CA GLN A 435 -0.54 25.77 11.68
C GLN A 435 -0.33 25.82 13.19
N LYS A 436 -0.94 26.77 13.91
CA LYS A 436 -0.88 26.84 15.37
C LYS A 436 -1.41 25.57 16.04
N GLU A 437 -2.55 25.04 15.58
CA GLU A 437 -3.14 23.82 16.14
C GLU A 437 -2.25 22.59 15.85
N LEU A 438 -1.75 22.43 14.62
CA LEU A 438 -0.84 21.35 14.26
C LEU A 438 0.48 21.43 15.04
N SER A 439 1.05 22.63 15.20
CA SER A 439 2.22 22.86 16.04
C SER A 439 1.96 22.54 17.50
N SER A 440 0.78 22.89 18.04
CA SER A 440 0.41 22.57 19.43
C SER A 440 0.35 21.07 19.72
N HIS A 441 0.13 20.26 18.67
CA HIS A 441 0.15 18.81 18.74
C HIS A 441 1.49 18.18 18.30
N ASN A 442 2.52 18.99 18.00
CA ASN A 442 3.78 18.51 17.43
C ASN A 442 3.56 17.60 16.20
N PHE A 443 2.61 17.95 15.34
CA PHE A 443 2.30 17.17 14.16
C PHE A 443 3.47 17.18 13.17
N LYS A 444 4.05 16.00 12.91
CA LYS A 444 5.18 15.80 11.98
C LYS A 444 4.77 15.18 10.65
N GLY A 445 3.48 14.94 10.42
CA GLY A 445 2.99 14.32 9.20
C GLY A 445 2.97 15.27 8.01
N ILE A 446 2.75 14.72 6.83
CA ILE A 446 2.69 15.48 5.58
C ILE A 446 1.36 16.23 5.50
N GLN A 447 1.41 17.53 5.20
CA GLN A 447 0.25 18.31 4.77
C GLN A 447 0.27 18.39 3.24
N ARG A 448 -0.74 17.86 2.56
CA ARG A 448 -0.82 17.93 1.09
C ARG A 448 -1.09 19.35 0.64
N LYS A 449 -0.37 19.83 -0.36
CA LYS A 449 -0.44 21.18 -0.92
C LYS A 449 -1.82 21.44 -1.51
N THR A 450 -2.36 20.46 -2.23
CA THR A 450 -3.66 20.57 -2.88
C THR A 450 -4.78 20.72 -1.85
N ARG A 451 -5.55 21.82 -1.95
CA ARG A 451 -6.70 22.13 -1.09
C ARG A 451 -8.00 21.94 -1.86
N LEU A 452 -8.84 20.98 -1.46
CA LEU A 452 -10.14 20.75 -2.09
C LEU A 452 -11.17 21.75 -1.56
N LYS A 453 -11.40 22.83 -2.31
CA LYS A 453 -12.38 23.86 -1.95
C LYS A 453 -13.83 23.39 -2.15
N ILE A 454 -14.75 24.07 -1.47
CA ILE A 454 -16.18 23.83 -1.65
C ILE A 454 -16.60 24.43 -3.00
N TYR A 455 -17.08 23.56 -3.88
CA TYR A 455 -17.63 23.93 -5.19
C TYR A 455 -19.06 23.39 -5.30
N ALA A 456 -19.98 24.19 -5.88
CA ALA A 456 -21.34 23.72 -6.17
C ALA A 456 -21.31 22.50 -7.11
N GLN A 457 -20.31 22.47 -7.99
CA GLN A 457 -20.05 21.42 -8.98
C GLN A 457 -19.90 20.03 -8.34
N THR A 458 -19.25 19.92 -7.18
CA THR A 458 -19.15 18.65 -6.42
C THR A 458 -20.51 18.16 -5.91
N LYS A 459 -21.41 19.07 -5.55
CA LYS A 459 -22.79 18.72 -5.14
C LYS A 459 -23.66 18.37 -6.32
N ILE A 460 -23.53 19.09 -7.43
CA ILE A 460 -24.28 18.77 -8.66
C ILE A 460 -23.86 17.39 -9.19
N SER A 461 -22.56 17.07 -9.20
CA SER A 461 -22.09 15.76 -9.63
C SER A 461 -22.62 14.62 -8.74
N GLU A 462 -22.74 14.86 -7.43
CA GLU A 462 -23.38 13.96 -6.47
C GLU A 462 -24.85 13.70 -6.83
N PHE A 463 -25.64 14.75 -7.11
CA PHE A 463 -27.03 14.62 -7.59
C PHE A 463 -27.15 13.86 -8.92
N GLN A 464 -26.14 13.97 -9.79
CA GLN A 464 -26.09 13.25 -11.06
C GLN A 464 -25.55 11.82 -10.92
N HIS A 465 -25.13 11.42 -9.71
CA HIS A 465 -24.43 10.18 -9.43
C HIS A 465 -23.25 10.00 -10.39
N LEU A 466 -22.41 11.02 -10.53
CA LEU A 466 -21.24 11.01 -11.40
C LEU A 466 -20.01 11.55 -10.65
N PRO A 467 -18.82 11.01 -10.91
CA PRO A 467 -17.59 11.69 -10.54
C PRO A 467 -17.53 13.07 -11.20
N VAL A 468 -16.92 14.04 -10.53
CA VAL A 468 -16.81 15.43 -11.01
C VAL A 468 -16.20 15.51 -12.40
N VAL A 469 -15.22 14.65 -12.69
CA VAL A 469 -14.52 14.59 -13.99
C VAL A 469 -15.43 14.26 -15.17
N CYS A 470 -16.53 13.56 -14.91
CA CYS A 470 -17.55 13.21 -15.91
C CYS A 470 -18.55 14.33 -16.15
N TRP A 471 -18.71 15.23 -15.18
CA TRP A 471 -19.77 16.23 -15.21
C TRP A 471 -19.28 17.61 -15.64
N SER A 472 -18.13 18.07 -15.15
CA SER A 472 -17.60 19.39 -15.52
C SER A 472 -16.07 19.41 -15.61
N ASN A 473 -15.54 20.14 -16.58
CA ASN A 473 -14.13 20.54 -16.60
C ASN A 473 -13.99 21.86 -15.83
N SER A 474 -13.89 21.76 -14.51
CA SER A 474 -13.91 22.90 -13.60
C SER A 474 -12.67 22.95 -12.72
N GLN A 475 -12.54 23.99 -11.90
CA GLN A 475 -11.43 24.11 -10.96
C GLN A 475 -11.36 22.93 -9.99
N ILE A 476 -12.49 22.38 -9.52
CA ILE A 476 -12.47 21.20 -8.65
C ILE A 476 -11.99 19.94 -9.37
N THR A 477 -12.25 19.82 -10.67
CA THR A 477 -11.74 18.74 -11.51
C THR A 477 -10.21 18.79 -11.55
N LYS A 478 -9.65 19.99 -11.77
CA LYS A 478 -8.20 20.21 -11.75
C LYS A 478 -7.60 19.91 -10.37
N LEU A 479 -8.26 20.35 -9.29
CA LEU A 479 -7.78 20.04 -7.94
C LEU A 479 -7.76 18.54 -7.63
N TYR A 480 -8.72 17.74 -8.13
CA TYR A 480 -8.64 16.28 -7.99
C TYR A 480 -7.52 15.68 -8.85
N GLU A 481 -7.27 16.21 -10.05
CA GLU A 481 -6.13 15.81 -10.89
C GLU A 481 -4.80 16.15 -10.19
N ASP A 482 -4.66 17.37 -9.65
CA ASP A 482 -3.49 17.83 -8.90
C ASP A 482 -3.27 16.99 -7.64
N LEU A 483 -4.33 16.63 -6.92
CA LEU A 483 -4.24 15.79 -5.72
C LEU A 483 -3.81 14.36 -6.08
N VAL A 484 -4.37 13.77 -7.13
CA VAL A 484 -3.98 12.42 -7.59
C VAL A 484 -2.53 12.43 -8.04
N HIS A 485 -2.13 13.45 -8.79
CA HIS A 485 -0.74 13.63 -9.15
C HIS A 485 0.12 13.77 -7.90
N GLU A 486 -0.18 14.72 -7.02
CA GLU A 486 0.59 14.99 -5.79
C GLU A 486 0.75 13.75 -4.91
N VAL A 487 -0.28 12.93 -4.75
CA VAL A 487 -0.30 11.83 -3.77
C VAL A 487 0.14 10.50 -4.39
N PHE A 488 -0.39 10.13 -5.56
CA PHE A 488 -0.27 8.76 -6.07
C PHE A 488 0.69 8.62 -7.25
N LEU A 489 0.81 9.66 -8.09
CA LEU A 489 1.60 9.58 -9.32
C LEU A 489 2.93 10.33 -9.24
N ASN A 490 3.02 11.33 -8.36
CA ASN A 490 4.27 12.01 -8.05
C ASN A 490 5.10 11.13 -7.11
N HIS A 491 6.42 11.13 -7.30
CA HIS A 491 7.32 10.26 -6.57
C HIS A 491 7.43 10.65 -5.11
N ASN A 492 6.66 9.94 -4.28
CA ASN A 492 6.53 10.14 -2.86
C ASN A 492 7.24 9.01 -2.15
N PHE A 493 8.46 9.29 -1.71
CA PHE A 493 9.20 8.41 -0.83
C PHE A 493 8.71 8.62 0.61
N ILE A 494 7.99 7.64 1.16
CA ILE A 494 7.37 7.69 2.48
C ILE A 494 8.21 6.84 3.42
N ASN A 495 8.96 7.46 4.32
CA ASN A 495 9.90 6.80 5.22
C ASN A 495 9.62 7.08 6.71
N HIS A 496 8.54 7.78 7.03
CA HIS A 496 8.16 8.18 8.39
C HIS A 496 6.76 7.66 8.75
#